data_AF-A0A9X2MGC3-F1
#
_entry.id   AF-A0A9X2MGC3-F1
#
_cell.length_a   1.000
_cell.length_b   1.000
_cell.length_c   1.000
_cell.angle_alpha   90.00
_cell.angle_beta   90.00
_cell.angle_gamma   90.00
#
_symmetry.space_group_name_H-M   'P 1'
#
loop_
_entity.id
_entity.type
_entity.pdbx_description
1 polymer ?
#
loop_
_entity_poly.entity_id
_entity_poly.type
_entity_poly.pdbx_seq_one_letter_code
_entity_poly.pdbx_strand_id
1 'polypeptide(L)'
;MKHYDELEWIFYKEKILPEQKLEKMEEHLYECDDCMDTFLSLIDNKEINGAEEIIPLNFTSSVVDNVQRTKYKIMTNKQKSNMTFKNIFGYYVAVAAVAIILTWGGFFSNLVDTLPQVANSAVNKEKLNVPNIVFNMSEKIVNKTSNFINEFQFLNGKEELK
;
A
#
# COMPACT_ATOMS: atom_id res chain seq x y z
N MET A 1 -21.16 4.57 -22.62
CA MET A 1 -20.34 3.68 -21.76
C MET A 1 -20.53 2.25 -22.24
N LYS A 2 -19.63 1.32 -21.93
CA LYS A 2 -19.83 -0.10 -22.32
C LYS A 2 -20.78 -0.73 -21.29
N HIS A 3 -21.95 -1.13 -21.74
CA HIS A 3 -22.86 -1.98 -20.96
C HIS A 3 -22.49 -3.44 -21.22
N TYR A 4 -22.75 -4.30 -20.24
CA TYR A 4 -22.57 -5.74 -20.38
C TYR A 4 -23.88 -6.38 -20.82
N ASP A 5 -23.75 -7.38 -21.69
CA ASP A 5 -24.91 -8.08 -22.24
C ASP A 5 -25.48 -9.10 -21.24
N GLU A 6 -26.72 -9.53 -21.45
CA GLU A 6 -27.42 -10.47 -20.58
C GLU A 6 -26.64 -11.78 -20.39
N LEU A 7 -26.04 -12.29 -21.48
CA LEU A 7 -25.19 -13.49 -21.46
C LEU A 7 -23.94 -13.31 -20.60
N GLU A 8 -23.37 -12.11 -20.57
CA GLU A 8 -22.20 -11.83 -19.73
C GLU A 8 -22.56 -11.85 -18.25
N TRP A 9 -23.73 -11.35 -17.88
CA TRP A 9 -24.23 -11.42 -16.51
C TRP A 9 -24.57 -12.85 -16.08
N ILE A 10 -25.06 -13.69 -16.99
CA ILE A 10 -25.22 -15.13 -16.73
C ILE A 10 -23.87 -15.78 -16.45
N PHE A 11 -22.84 -15.49 -17.26
CA PHE A 11 -21.49 -16.01 -17.01
C PHE A 11 -20.85 -15.47 -15.73
N TYR A 12 -21.18 -14.23 -15.35
CA TYR A 12 -20.80 -13.65 -14.06
C TYR A 12 -21.44 -14.41 -12.90
N LYS A 13 -22.75 -14.68 -12.96
CA LYS A 13 -23.52 -15.41 -11.95
C LYS A 13 -23.00 -16.85 -11.76
N GLU A 14 -22.66 -17.53 -12.85
CA GLU A 14 -22.07 -18.88 -12.82
C GLU A 14 -20.57 -18.88 -12.46
N LYS A 15 -19.94 -17.72 -12.26
CA LYS A 15 -18.51 -17.54 -11.94
C LYS A 15 -17.56 -18.22 -12.94
N ILE A 16 -17.93 -18.22 -14.23
CA ILE A 16 -17.15 -18.86 -15.31
C ILE A 16 -16.10 -17.90 -15.88
N LEU A 17 -16.23 -16.60 -15.60
CA LEU A 17 -15.30 -15.57 -16.08
C LEU A 17 -14.04 -15.47 -15.20
N PRO A 18 -12.91 -14.97 -15.75
CA PRO A 18 -11.72 -14.66 -14.96
C PRO A 18 -12.03 -13.66 -13.83
N GLU A 19 -11.39 -13.83 -12.67
CA GLU A 19 -11.59 -13.00 -11.47
C GLU A 19 -11.49 -11.49 -11.74
N GLN A 20 -10.47 -11.08 -12.51
CA GLN A 20 -10.28 -9.68 -12.93
C GLN A 20 -11.45 -9.12 -13.76
N LYS A 21 -12.17 -9.97 -14.48
CA LYS A 21 -13.36 -9.55 -15.24
C LYS A 21 -14.58 -9.49 -14.33
N LEU A 22 -14.72 -10.41 -13.38
CA LEU A 22 -15.78 -10.38 -12.37
C LEU A 22 -15.72 -9.09 -11.54
N GLU A 23 -14.52 -8.71 -11.07
CA GLU A 23 -14.31 -7.49 -10.28
C GLU A 23 -14.74 -6.23 -11.06
N LYS A 24 -14.32 -6.11 -12.33
CA LYS A 24 -14.72 -4.98 -13.19
C LYS A 24 -16.21 -4.93 -13.46
N MET A 25 -16.85 -6.09 -13.59
CA MET A 25 -18.29 -6.17 -13.78
C MET A 25 -19.02 -5.76 -12.50
N GLU A 26 -18.51 -6.15 -11.33
CA GLU A 26 -19.05 -5.73 -10.04
C GLU A 26 -18.88 -4.22 -9.82
N GLU A 27 -17.70 -3.66 -10.10
CA GLU A 27 -17.45 -2.22 -10.08
C GLU A 27 -18.45 -1.46 -10.95
N HIS A 28 -18.75 -2.01 -12.13
CA HIS A 28 -19.71 -1.39 -13.05
C HIS A 28 -21.15 -1.37 -12.52
N LEU A 29 -21.57 -2.36 -11.72
CA LEU A 29 -22.89 -2.37 -11.10
C LEU A 29 -23.07 -1.21 -10.12
N TYR A 30 -22.01 -0.75 -9.45
CA TYR A 30 -22.09 0.41 -8.55
C TYR A 30 -22.23 1.76 -9.28
N GLU A 31 -21.88 1.81 -10.57
CA GLU A 31 -21.84 3.05 -11.35
C GLU A 31 -22.95 3.16 -12.41
N CYS A 32 -23.63 2.06 -12.74
CA CYS A 32 -24.53 1.97 -13.89
C CYS A 32 -25.88 1.32 -13.53
N ASP A 33 -26.91 2.16 -13.38
CA ASP A 33 -28.27 1.73 -13.03
C ASP A 33 -28.87 0.78 -14.08
N ASP A 34 -28.66 1.03 -15.38
CA ASP A 34 -29.20 0.17 -16.45
C ASP A 34 -28.66 -1.27 -16.37
N CYS A 35 -27.37 -1.41 -16.03
CA CYS A 35 -26.73 -2.71 -15.86
C CYS A 35 -27.18 -3.39 -14.56
N MET A 36 -27.42 -2.61 -13.51
CA MET A 36 -28.02 -3.11 -12.26
C MET A 36 -29.41 -3.68 -12.52
N ASP A 37 -30.28 -2.94 -13.21
CA ASP A 37 -31.64 -3.39 -13.52
C ASP A 37 -31.64 -4.66 -14.38
N THR A 38 -30.75 -4.72 -15.37
CA THR A 38 -30.56 -5.92 -16.20
C THR A 38 -30.11 -7.11 -15.35
N PHE A 39 -29.14 -6.92 -14.47
CA PHE A 39 -28.64 -7.97 -13.58
C PHE A 39 -29.71 -8.46 -12.60
N LEU A 40 -30.46 -7.55 -11.97
CA LEU A 40 -31.54 -7.91 -11.04
C LEU A 40 -32.69 -8.66 -11.75
N SER A 41 -32.93 -8.35 -13.02
CA SER A 41 -33.94 -9.04 -13.83
C SER A 41 -33.60 -10.51 -14.12
N LEU A 42 -32.33 -10.91 -13.94
CA LEU A 42 -31.88 -12.30 -14.10
C LEU A 42 -32.11 -13.18 -12.87
N ILE A 43 -32.58 -12.60 -11.76
CA ILE A 43 -32.90 -13.34 -10.54
C ILE A 43 -34.24 -14.04 -10.74
N ASP A 44 -34.24 -15.37 -10.68
CA ASP A 44 -35.44 -16.16 -10.91
C ASP A 44 -36.21 -16.47 -9.61
N ASN A 45 -37.46 -16.91 -9.75
CA ASN A 45 -38.29 -17.29 -8.59
C ASN A 45 -37.72 -18.48 -7.82
N LYS A 46 -36.89 -19.32 -8.44
CA LYS A 46 -36.29 -20.49 -7.79
C LYS A 46 -35.19 -20.06 -6.83
N GLU A 47 -34.41 -19.05 -7.19
CA GLU A 47 -33.42 -18.40 -6.34
C GLU A 47 -34.07 -17.66 -5.19
N ILE A 48 -35.19 -16.96 -5.45
CA ILE A 48 -35.97 -16.28 -4.40
C ILE A 48 -36.48 -17.31 -3.38
N ASN A 49 -37.12 -18.38 -3.85
CA ASN A 49 -37.63 -19.44 -2.96
C ASN A 49 -36.50 -20.14 -2.19
N GLY A 50 -35.35 -20.39 -2.83
CA GLY A 50 -34.18 -20.95 -2.17
C GLY A 50 -33.61 -20.03 -1.09
N ALA A 51 -33.63 -18.71 -1.33
CA ALA A 51 -33.22 -17.73 -0.34
C ALA A 51 -34.19 -17.69 0.85
N GLU A 52 -35.51 -17.79 0.63
CA GLU A 52 -36.52 -17.84 1.70
C GLU A 52 -36.36 -19.07 2.62
N GLU A 53 -35.90 -20.21 2.10
CA GLU A 53 -35.60 -21.39 2.92
C GLU A 53 -34.37 -21.21 3.82
N ILE A 54 -33.38 -20.44 3.35
CA ILE A 54 -32.10 -20.23 4.04
C ILE A 54 -32.19 -19.06 5.03
N ILE A 55 -32.94 -18.00 4.67
CA ILE A 55 -33.01 -16.75 5.43
C ILE A 55 -34.18 -16.84 6.43
N PRO A 56 -33.90 -16.82 7.74
CA PRO A 56 -34.97 -16.88 8.72
C PRO A 56 -35.82 -15.59 8.68
N LEU A 57 -37.11 -15.71 8.97
CA LEU A 57 -38.06 -14.57 8.97
C LEU A 57 -37.62 -13.40 9.86
N ASN A 58 -36.83 -13.67 10.90
CA ASN A 58 -36.31 -12.66 11.83
C ASN A 58 -34.92 -12.14 11.44
N PHE A 59 -34.40 -12.46 10.25
CA PHE A 59 -33.05 -12.10 9.82
C PHE A 59 -32.81 -10.59 9.91
N THR A 60 -33.68 -9.77 9.29
CA THR A 60 -33.53 -8.30 9.28
C THR A 60 -33.48 -7.74 10.70
N SER A 61 -34.44 -8.12 11.55
CA SER A 61 -34.49 -7.67 12.94
C SER A 61 -33.25 -8.11 13.72
N SER A 62 -32.82 -9.37 13.55
CA SER A 62 -31.63 -9.92 14.21
C SER A 62 -30.34 -9.19 13.79
N VAL A 63 -30.17 -8.89 12.50
CA VAL A 63 -28.99 -8.17 11.99
C VAL A 63 -28.95 -6.74 12.53
N VAL A 64 -30.08 -6.02 12.49
CA VAL A 64 -30.17 -4.65 13.02
C VAL A 64 -29.84 -4.61 14.51
N ASP A 65 -30.39 -5.53 15.30
CA ASP A 65 -30.11 -5.64 16.74
C ASP A 65 -28.62 -5.93 17.01
N ASN A 66 -27.99 -6.80 16.21
CA ASN A 66 -26.57 -7.12 16.34
C ASN A 66 -25.66 -5.94 15.97
N VAL A 67 -25.99 -5.17 14.93
CA VAL A 67 -25.24 -3.96 14.55
C VAL A 67 -25.32 -2.91 15.65
N GLN A 68 -26.50 -2.72 16.25
CA GLN A 68 -26.68 -1.78 17.37
C GLN A 68 -25.91 -2.23 18.62
N ARG A 69 -25.90 -3.53 18.94
CA ARG A 69 -25.13 -4.09 20.07
C ARG A 69 -23.62 -3.93 19.87
N THR A 70 -23.14 -4.01 18.63
CA THR A 70 -21.73 -3.85 18.28
C THR A 70 -21.23 -2.41 18.46
N LYS A 71 -22.12 -1.40 18.32
CA LYS A 71 -21.77 0.03 18.51
C LYS A 71 -21.42 0.41 19.96
N TYR A 72 -21.57 -0.49 20.93
CA TYR A 72 -21.21 -0.21 22.32
C TYR A 72 -20.48 -1.38 22.99
N LYS A 73 -19.35 -1.80 22.42
CA LYS A 73 -18.26 -2.33 23.24
C LYS A 73 -17.24 -1.23 23.41
N ILE A 74 -17.58 -0.21 24.22
CA ILE A 74 -16.55 0.63 24.84
C ILE A 74 -15.63 -0.37 25.53
N MET A 75 -14.42 -0.51 25.00
CA MET A 75 -13.35 -1.21 25.69
C MET A 75 -13.26 -0.50 27.04
N THR A 76 -13.75 -1.13 28.11
CA THR A 76 -13.54 -0.65 29.47
C THR A 76 -12.05 -0.46 29.57
N ASN A 77 -11.63 0.80 29.60
CA ASN A 77 -10.24 1.21 29.60
C ASN A 77 -9.56 0.45 30.72
N LYS A 78 -8.84 -0.62 30.36
CA LYS A 78 -8.10 -1.44 31.31
C LYS A 78 -7.06 -0.48 31.85
N GLN A 79 -7.34 0.02 33.06
CA GLN A 79 -6.58 1.03 33.78
C GLN A 79 -5.09 0.81 33.50
N LYS A 80 -4.53 1.60 32.58
CA LYS A 80 -3.11 1.54 32.26
C LYS A 80 -2.41 1.86 33.57
N SER A 81 -1.73 0.85 34.13
CA SER A 81 -0.97 1.05 35.34
C SER A 81 -0.02 2.21 35.10
N ASN A 82 -0.04 3.13 36.04
CA ASN A 82 0.73 4.35 36.24
C ASN A 82 2.24 4.08 36.39
N MET A 83 2.75 3.05 35.71
CA MET A 83 4.16 2.78 35.59
C MET A 83 4.73 3.61 34.44
N THR A 84 5.94 4.14 34.66
CA THR A 84 6.99 4.40 33.65
C THR A 84 7.42 5.84 33.41
N PHE A 85 6.86 6.90 34.04
CA PHE A 85 7.50 8.23 33.92
C PHE A 85 8.87 8.29 34.64
N LYS A 86 8.97 7.68 35.83
CA LYS A 86 10.23 7.56 36.59
C LYS A 86 11.28 6.71 35.86
N ASN A 87 10.85 5.65 35.16
CA ASN A 87 11.77 4.77 34.43
C ASN A 87 12.31 5.48 33.18
N ILE A 88 11.47 6.20 32.43
CA ILE A 88 11.90 6.96 31.24
C ILE A 88 12.90 8.06 31.61
N PHE A 89 12.68 8.78 32.72
CA PHE A 89 13.63 9.79 33.19
C PHE A 89 15.00 9.17 33.56
N GLY A 90 15.00 8.01 34.24
CA GLY A 90 16.23 7.28 34.55
C GLY A 90 17.04 6.89 33.31
N TYR A 91 16.37 6.38 32.27
CA TYR A 91 17.03 6.07 30.99
C TYR A 91 17.63 7.31 30.33
N TYR A 92 16.91 8.43 30.32
CA TYR A 92 17.40 9.67 29.69
C TYR A 92 18.62 10.24 30.43
N VAL A 93 18.61 10.20 31.77
CA VAL A 93 19.76 10.62 32.59
C VAL A 93 20.98 9.74 32.34
N ALA A 94 20.80 8.42 32.26
CA ALA A 94 21.90 7.49 31.99
C ALA A 94 22.53 7.75 30.60
N VAL A 95 21.71 7.90 29.56
CA VAL A 95 22.17 8.20 28.20
C VAL A 95 22.89 9.55 28.14
N ALA A 96 22.32 10.59 28.77
CA ALA A 96 22.94 11.91 28.80
C ALA A 96 24.30 11.91 29.53
N ALA A 97 24.41 11.20 30.66
CA ALA A 97 25.67 11.06 31.38
C ALA A 97 26.76 10.41 30.52
N VAL A 98 26.43 9.33 29.82
CA VAL A 98 27.36 8.66 28.89
C VAL A 98 27.80 9.61 27.78
N ALA A 99 26.86 10.34 27.16
CA ALA A 99 27.18 11.29 26.09
C ALA A 99 28.12 12.41 26.57
N ILE A 100 27.88 12.97 27.76
CA ILE A 100 28.74 14.01 28.35
C ILE A 100 30.14 13.46 28.64
N ILE A 101 30.24 12.26 29.22
CA ILE A 101 31.54 11.62 29.52
C ILE A 101 32.33 11.35 28.23
N LEU A 102 31.68 10.83 27.19
CA LEU A 102 32.33 10.56 25.91
C LEU A 102 32.79 11.85 25.20
N THR A 103 31.98 12.91 25.31
CA THR A 103 32.29 14.22 24.71
C THR A 103 33.43 14.91 25.47
N TRP A 104 33.37 14.95 26.80
CA TRP A 104 34.41 15.55 27.62
C TRP A 104 35.71 14.73 27.58
N GLY A 105 35.61 13.40 27.55
CA GLY A 105 36.75 12.50 27.41
C GLY A 105 37.42 12.52 26.03
N GLY A 106 36.93 13.31 25.08
CA GLY A 106 37.55 13.47 23.76
C GLY A 106 37.51 12.21 22.88
N PHE A 107 36.59 11.27 23.15
CA PHE A 107 36.48 10.02 22.41
C PHE A 107 36.23 10.25 20.91
N PHE A 108 35.44 11.28 20.58
CA PHE A 108 35.18 11.67 19.20
C PHE A 108 36.42 12.25 18.48
N SER A 109 37.35 12.89 19.20
CA SER A 109 38.61 13.36 18.60
C SER A 109 39.48 12.19 18.18
N ASN A 110 39.59 11.15 19.03
CA ASN A 110 40.33 9.92 18.69
C ASN A 110 39.74 9.16 17.49
N LEU A 111 38.43 9.22 17.29
CA LEU A 111 37.77 8.68 16.09
C LEU A 111 38.16 9.47 14.83
N VAL A 112 38.17 10.81 14.91
CA VAL A 112 38.56 11.66 13.78
C VAL A 112 40.04 11.48 13.42
N ASP A 113 40.91 11.27 14.40
CA ASP A 113 42.34 11.07 14.19
C ASP A 113 42.69 9.66 13.65
N THR A 114 41.80 8.68 13.84
CA THR A 114 41.95 7.31 13.30
C THR A 114 41.31 7.12 11.93
N LEU A 115 40.41 8.01 11.50
CA LEU A 115 39.81 8.01 10.15
C LEU A 115 40.85 8.04 9.01
N PRO A 116 41.94 8.84 9.05
CA PRO A 116 42.97 8.80 8.03
C PRO A 116 43.67 7.43 7.94
N GLN A 117 43.88 6.75 9.07
CA GLN A 117 44.55 5.45 9.12
C GLN A 117 43.65 4.32 8.61
N VAL A 118 42.34 4.39 8.91
CA VAL A 118 41.34 3.44 8.40
C VAL A 118 41.02 3.69 6.92
N ALA A 119 40.92 4.95 6.48
CA ALA A 119 40.72 5.30 5.07
C ALA A 119 41.92 4.87 4.21
N ASN A 120 43.15 5.09 4.67
CA ASN A 120 44.36 4.59 3.99
C ASN A 120 44.46 3.05 3.99
N SER A 121 43.86 2.38 4.98
CA SER A 121 43.75 0.92 5.02
C SER A 121 42.62 0.38 4.13
N ALA A 122 41.55 1.16 3.91
CA ALA A 122 40.43 0.82 3.03
C ALA A 122 40.74 1.07 1.54
N VAL A 123 41.61 2.02 1.21
CA VAL A 123 42.03 2.29 -0.19
C VAL A 123 42.85 1.14 -0.80
N ASN A 124 43.40 0.24 0.03
CA ASN A 124 44.27 -0.85 -0.45
C ASN A 124 43.62 -2.23 -0.53
N LYS A 125 42.28 -2.34 -0.39
CA LYS A 125 41.60 -3.62 -0.64
C LYS A 125 40.29 -3.43 -1.42
N GLU A 126 40.21 -4.25 -2.48
CA GLU A 126 39.01 -4.78 -3.11
C GLU A 126 38.41 -4.01 -4.29
N LYS A 127 38.98 -4.31 -5.47
CA LYS A 127 38.19 -4.52 -6.69
C LYS A 127 37.08 -5.55 -6.42
N LEU A 128 35.94 -5.13 -5.91
CA LEU A 128 34.74 -5.98 -5.85
C LEU A 128 33.85 -5.68 -7.04
N ASN A 129 33.89 -6.61 -7.99
CA ASN A 129 33.04 -6.71 -9.16
C ASN A 129 31.64 -7.15 -8.70
N VAL A 130 30.87 -6.24 -8.10
CA VAL A 130 29.44 -6.45 -7.80
C VAL A 130 28.65 -5.66 -8.84
N PRO A 131 27.78 -6.30 -9.64
CA PRO A 131 26.98 -5.59 -10.62
C PRO A 131 26.05 -4.62 -9.87
N ASN A 132 26.35 -3.33 -9.97
CA ASN A 132 25.60 -2.29 -9.29
C ASN A 132 24.28 -2.06 -10.05
N ILE A 133 23.29 -2.93 -9.80
CA ILE A 133 21.97 -2.93 -10.42
C ILE A 133 21.29 -1.55 -10.27
N VAL A 134 21.54 -0.86 -9.15
CA VAL A 134 21.00 0.48 -8.87
C VAL A 134 21.64 1.54 -9.78
N PHE A 135 22.95 1.45 -10.02
CA PHE A 135 23.65 2.33 -10.95
C PHE A 135 23.18 2.11 -12.40
N ASN A 136 23.03 0.86 -12.83
CA ASN A 136 22.55 0.53 -14.18
C ASN A 136 21.09 0.98 -14.40
N MET A 137 20.21 0.84 -13.39
CA MET A 137 18.85 1.38 -13.45
C MET A 137 18.85 2.90 -13.62
N SER A 138 19.68 3.60 -12.84
CA SER A 138 19.80 5.07 -12.90
C SER A 138 20.30 5.52 -14.27
N GLU A 139 21.32 4.85 -14.81
CA GLU A 139 21.88 5.11 -16.14
C GLU A 139 20.82 4.87 -17.24
N LYS A 140 20.01 3.81 -17.12
CA LYS A 140 18.93 3.51 -18.06
C LYS A 140 17.82 4.55 -18.04
N ILE A 141 17.49 5.12 -16.88
CA ILE A 141 16.48 6.20 -16.74
C ILE A 141 17.01 7.49 -17.37
N VAL A 142 18.27 7.86 -17.07
CA VAL A 142 18.89 9.07 -17.63
C VAL A 142 19.00 8.96 -19.16
N ASN A 143 19.44 7.82 -19.68
CA ASN A 143 19.55 7.61 -21.12
C ASN A 143 18.18 7.65 -21.82
N LYS A 144 17.13 7.08 -21.21
CA LYS A 144 15.75 7.22 -21.72
C LYS A 144 15.27 8.68 -21.72
N THR A 145 15.58 9.43 -20.67
CA THR A 145 15.18 10.84 -20.55
C THR A 145 15.92 11.72 -21.57
N SER A 146 17.21 11.49 -21.77
CA SER A 146 18.02 12.19 -22.79
C SER A 146 17.49 11.93 -24.20
N ASN A 147 17.18 10.67 -24.53
CA ASN A 147 16.62 10.32 -25.83
C ASN A 147 15.26 10.99 -26.06
N PHE A 148 14.38 11.00 -25.05
CA PHE A 148 13.10 11.68 -25.12
C PHE A 148 13.25 13.20 -25.33
N ILE A 149 14.15 13.87 -24.61
CA ILE A 149 14.40 15.31 -24.77
C ILE A 149 14.89 15.61 -26.20
N ASN A 150 15.82 14.81 -26.71
CA ASN A 150 16.31 14.98 -28.08
C ASN A 150 15.19 14.75 -29.10
N GLU A 151 14.39 13.69 -28.95
CA GLU A 151 13.25 13.40 -29.82
C GLU A 151 12.20 14.52 -29.81
N PHE A 152 11.89 15.08 -28.63
CA PHE A 152 11.01 16.25 -28.51
C PHE A 152 11.58 17.50 -29.18
N GLN A 153 12.88 17.76 -29.07
CA GLN A 153 13.52 18.88 -29.77
C GLN A 153 13.42 18.73 -31.30
N PHE A 154 13.58 17.50 -31.83
CA PHE A 154 13.44 17.25 -33.27
C PHE A 154 12.00 17.34 -33.77
N LEU A 155 11.01 17.00 -32.92
CA LEU A 155 9.58 17.16 -33.25
C LEU A 155 9.19 18.64 -33.29
N ASN A 156 9.64 19.43 -32.31
CA ASN A 156 9.31 20.86 -32.24
C ASN A 156 10.00 21.68 -33.36
N GLY A 157 11.19 21.26 -33.81
CA GLY A 157 11.90 21.92 -34.92
C GLY A 157 11.31 21.66 -36.32
N LYS A 158 10.41 20.69 -36.48
CA LYS A 158 9.72 20.42 -37.76
C LYS A 158 8.40 21.17 -37.92
N GLU A 159 7.81 21.68 -36.84
CA GLU A 159 6.57 22.46 -36.89
C GLU A 159 6.79 23.95 -37.22
N GLU A 160 8.01 24.48 -37.07
CA GLU A 160 8.33 25.89 -37.42
C GLU A 160 8.80 26.12 -38.87
N LEU A 161 8.72 25.12 -39.75
CA LEU A 161 9.15 25.22 -41.15
C LEU A 161 8.05 24.88 -42.18
N LYS A 162 6.77 25.08 -41.83
CA LYS A 162 5.66 24.98 -42.78
C LYS A 162 4.72 26.18 -42.73
#